data_AF-A0A7Y0X9V6-F1
#
_entry.id   AF-A0A7Y0X9V6-F1
#
_cell.length_a   1.000
_cell.length_b   1.000
_cell.length_c   1.000
_cell.angle_alpha   90.00
_cell.angle_beta   90.00
_cell.angle_gamma   90.00
#
_symmetry.space_group_name_H-M   'P 1'
#
loop_
_entity.id
_entity.type
_entity.pdbx_description
1 polymer ?
#
loop_
_entity_poly.entity_id
_entity_poly.type
_entity_poly.pdbx_seq_one_letter_code
_entity_poly.pdbx_strand_id
1 'polypeptide(L)'
;MSNPIIIFGASGLAAEVYSWIQDVNDIRERFLCFCVTDEYFVSGTTFYGHEVKSISMLDDLEQFDFILAFGGEGYARASIAEM
;
A
#
# COMPACT_ATOMS: atom_id res chain seq x y z
N MET A 1 -0.53 1.91 21.77
CA MET A 1 -1.16 1.51 20.49
C MET A 1 -0.13 0.73 19.71
N SER A 2 -0.53 -0.28 18.95
CA SER A 2 0.39 -0.98 18.03
C SER A 2 0.72 -0.07 16.85
N ASN A 3 1.94 -0.14 16.30
CA ASN A 3 2.28 0.74 15.18
C ASN A 3 1.53 0.31 13.91
N PRO A 4 1.23 1.26 13.01
CA PRO A 4 0.55 0.96 11.77
C PRO A 4 1.40 0.12 10.82
N ILE A 5 0.73 -0.59 9.91
CA ILE A 5 1.31 -1.35 8.81
C ILE A 5 1.03 -0.61 7.52
N ILE A 6 2.08 -0.45 6.71
CA ILE A 6 2.03 0.23 5.42
C ILE A 6 2.59 -0.74 4.37
N ILE A 7 1.90 -0.88 3.24
CA ILE A 7 2.40 -1.69 2.11
C ILE A 7 2.88 -0.74 1.03
N PHE A 8 4.12 -0.93 0.54
CA PHE A 8 4.68 -0.07 -0.50
C PHE A 8 4.45 -0.68 -1.88
N GLY A 9 3.63 0.00 -2.67
CA GLY A 9 3.13 -0.41 -3.97
C GLY A 9 1.60 -0.51 -3.99
N ALA A 10 1.02 -0.20 -5.14
CA ALA A 10 -0.39 -0.41 -5.45
C ALA A 10 -0.48 -1.29 -6.72
N SER A 11 0.11 -2.48 -6.64
CA SER A 11 0.23 -3.44 -7.75
C SER A 11 -0.46 -4.77 -7.41
N GLY A 12 -0.64 -5.64 -8.40
CA GLY A 12 -1.21 -6.99 -8.17
C GLY A 12 -0.47 -7.77 -7.08
N LEU A 13 0.86 -7.67 -7.02
CA LEU A 13 1.67 -8.31 -5.97
C LEU A 13 1.41 -7.69 -4.59
N ALA A 14 1.20 -6.38 -4.50
CA ALA A 14 0.79 -5.74 -3.25
C ALA A 14 -0.59 -6.22 -2.77
N ALA A 15 -1.51 -6.48 -3.69
CA ALA A 15 -2.82 -7.07 -3.36
C ALA A 15 -2.71 -8.52 -2.87
N GLU A 16 -1.89 -9.36 -3.52
CA GLU A 16 -1.65 -10.74 -3.07
C GLU A 16 -1.08 -10.78 -1.66
N VAL A 17 -0.11 -9.90 -1.38
CA VAL A 17 0.54 -9.82 -0.08
C VAL A 17 -0.44 -9.30 0.98
N TYR A 18 -1.23 -8.27 0.66
CA TYR A 18 -2.28 -7.79 1.54
C TYR A 18 -3.26 -8.89 1.92
N SER A 19 -3.74 -9.67 0.94
CA SER A 19 -4.64 -10.80 1.17
C SER A 19 -3.98 -11.87 2.04
N TRP A 20 -2.73 -12.25 1.73
CA TRP A 20 -2.03 -13.27 2.49
C TRP A 20 -1.82 -12.87 3.96
N ILE A 21 -1.45 -11.61 4.20
CA ILE A 21 -1.27 -11.12 5.57
C ILE A 21 -2.60 -11.14 6.32
N GLN A 22 -3.71 -10.71 5.69
CA GLN A 22 -5.03 -10.78 6.31
C GLN A 22 -5.47 -12.20 6.68
N ASP A 23 -5.14 -13.19 5.85
CA ASP A 23 -5.49 -14.58 6.09
C ASP A 23 -4.68 -15.18 7.26
N VAL A 24 -3.41 -14.79 7.41
CA VAL A 24 -2.50 -15.32 8.43
C VAL A 24 -2.62 -14.55 9.76
N ASN A 25 -2.83 -13.24 9.71
CA ASN A 25 -2.92 -12.35 10.86
C ASN A 25 -4.02 -11.31 10.65
N ASP A 26 -4.85 -11.08 11.67
CA ASP A 26 -5.82 -9.98 11.61
C ASP A 26 -5.10 -8.63 11.72
N ILE A 27 -4.78 -8.05 10.57
CA ILE A 27 -4.13 -6.74 10.47
C ILE A 27 -5.13 -5.60 10.24
N ARG A 28 -6.44 -5.85 10.24
CA ARG A 28 -7.44 -4.86 9.80
C ARG A 28 -7.39 -3.56 10.61
N GLU A 29 -7.14 -3.66 11.91
CA GLU A 29 -7.03 -2.48 12.80
C GLU A 29 -5.66 -1.80 12.78
N ARG A 30 -4.65 -2.44 12.16
CA ARG A 30 -3.27 -1.93 12.08
C ARG A 30 -2.89 -1.48 10.68
N PHE A 31 -3.55 -1.98 9.65
CA PHE A 31 -3.30 -1.60 8.27
C PHE A 31 -3.77 -0.17 8.04
N LEU A 32 -2.85 0.68 7.60
CA LEU A 32 -3.12 2.10 7.41
C LEU A 32 -3.42 2.42 5.94
N CYS A 33 -2.52 2.06 5.03
CA CYS A 33 -2.66 2.37 3.61
C CYS A 33 -1.67 1.58 2.74
N PHE A 34 -1.93 1.64 1.44
CA PHE A 34 -0.90 1.42 0.42
C PHE A 34 -0.18 2.73 0.15
N CYS A 35 1.13 2.68 -0.09
CA CYS A 35 1.96 3.83 -0.35
C CYS A 35 2.74 3.67 -1.65
N VAL A 36 2.91 4.72 -2.44
CA VAL A 36 3.76 4.73 -3.64
C VAL A 36 4.78 5.87 -3.57
N THR A 37 5.80 5.84 -4.42
CA THR A 37 6.69 7.00 -4.58
C THR A 37 5.92 8.20 -5.12
N ASP A 38 6.43 9.41 -4.86
CA ASP A 38 5.77 10.65 -5.31
C ASP A 38 5.60 10.72 -6.84
N GLU A 39 6.50 10.08 -7.60
CA GLU A 39 6.40 9.97 -9.06
C GLU A 39 5.14 9.23 -9.54
N TYR A 40 4.70 8.21 -8.81
CA TYR A 40 3.56 7.36 -9.18
C TYR A 40 2.28 7.73 -8.43
N PHE A 41 2.32 8.76 -7.57
CA PHE A 41 1.17 9.16 -6.78
C PHE A 41 0.15 9.93 -7.62
N VAL A 42 -1.10 9.49 -7.55
CA VAL A 42 -2.26 10.18 -8.13
C VAL A 42 -3.29 10.40 -7.04
N SER A 43 -3.57 11.67 -6.74
CA SER A 43 -4.49 12.07 -5.66
C SER A 43 -5.89 11.49 -5.84
N GLY A 44 -6.50 11.06 -4.73
CA GLY A 44 -7.83 10.45 -4.71
C GLY A 44 -7.90 9.01 -5.24
N THR A 45 -6.77 8.41 -5.59
CA THR A 45 -6.72 7.03 -6.05
C THR A 45 -6.96 6.07 -4.89
N THR A 46 -7.80 5.07 -5.13
CA THR A 46 -7.99 3.96 -4.20
C THR A 46 -7.42 2.67 -4.80
N PHE A 47 -6.90 1.81 -3.94
CA PHE A 47 -6.43 0.47 -4.27
C PHE A 47 -6.99 -0.50 -3.24
N TYR A 48 -7.73 -1.50 -3.71
CA TYR A 48 -8.39 -2.49 -2.84
C TYR A 48 -9.33 -1.86 -1.79
N GLY A 49 -9.96 -0.73 -2.13
CA GLY A 49 -10.85 0.02 -1.24
C GLY A 49 -10.14 0.95 -0.25
N HIS A 50 -8.80 1.03 -0.27
CA HIS A 50 -8.00 1.90 0.58
C HIS A 50 -7.43 3.06 -0.20
N GLU A 51 -7.35 4.24 0.40
CA GLU A 51 -6.65 5.37 -0.18
C GLU A 51 -5.16 5.05 -0.34
N VAL A 52 -4.63 5.31 -1.54
CA VAL A 52 -3.19 5.20 -1.80
C VAL A 52 -2.54 6.52 -1.41
N LYS A 53 -1.47 6.48 -0.62
CA LYS A 53 -0.73 7.67 -0.19
C LYS A 53 0.62 7.80 -0.92
N SER A 54 1.13 9.02 -0.96
CA SER A 54 2.51 9.28 -1.38
C SER A 54 3.47 9.02 -0.24
N ILE A 55 4.71 8.62 -0.54
CA ILE A 55 5.73 8.40 0.50
C ILE A 55 6.03 9.67 1.30
N SER A 56 6.03 10.83 0.64
CA SER A 56 6.17 12.13 1.31
C SER A 56 5.04 12.46 2.29
N MET A 57 3.87 11.81 2.17
CA MET A 57 2.76 11.98 3.11
C MET A 57 2.90 11.12 4.36
N LEU A 58 3.94 10.28 4.45
CA LEU A 58 4.23 9.45 5.62
C LEU A 58 5.17 10.14 6.61
N ASP A 59 5.72 11.32 6.28
CA ASP A 59 6.65 12.07 7.14
C ASP A 59 6.04 12.42 8.51
N ASP A 60 4.71 12.48 8.60
CA ASP A 60 3.97 12.71 9.85
C ASP A 60 3.87 11.48 10.77
N LEU A 61 4.33 10.30 10.32
CA LEU A 61 4.29 9.06 11.09
C LEU A 61 5.62 8.84 11.83
N GLU A 62 5.61 9.05 13.15
CA GLU A 62 6.81 8.84 13.99
C GLU A 62 7.30 7.38 13.99
N GLN A 63 6.40 6.38 13.89
CA GLN A 63 6.72 4.95 13.91
C GLN A 63 5.70 4.11 13.10
N PHE A 64 6.18 3.11 12.35
CA PHE A 64 5.38 2.07 11.69
C PHE A 64 6.14 0.73 11.75
N ASP A 65 5.43 -0.39 11.81
CA ASP A 65 6.06 -1.70 12.08
C ASP A 65 6.65 -2.36 10.84
N PHE A 66 6.07 -2.15 9.65
CA PHE A 66 6.51 -2.83 8.43
C PHE A 66 6.34 -1.96 7.19
N ILE A 67 7.35 -2.01 6.31
CA ILE A 67 7.25 -1.68 4.89
C ILE A 67 7.50 -2.97 4.12
N LEU A 68 6.51 -3.40 3.35
CA LEU A 68 6.72 -4.44 2.33
C LEU A 68 6.85 -3.74 0.99
N ALA A 69 8.09 -3.63 0.51
CA ALA A 69 8.42 -3.01 -0.78
C ALA A 69 8.63 -4.11 -1.82
N PHE A 70 7.71 -4.20 -2.78
CA PHE A 70 7.85 -5.12 -3.91
C PHE A 70 8.31 -4.36 -5.14
N GLY A 71 9.64 -4.25 -5.28
CA GLY A 71 10.29 -3.79 -6.49
C GLY A 71 10.61 -4.95 -7.42
N GLY A 72 9.80 -5.15 -8.45
CA GLY A 72 10.22 -5.86 -9.66
C GLY A 72 10.23 -4.85 -10.81
N GLU A 73 11.05 -5.08 -11.85
CA GLU A 73 11.10 -4.29 -13.10
C GLU A 73 9.79 -4.42 -13.95
N GLY A 74 8.66 -4.67 -13.30
CA GLY A 74 7.36 -4.71 -13.93
C GLY A 74 6.78 -3.31 -13.95
N TYR A 75 6.65 -2.75 -15.15
CA TYR A 75 5.80 -1.59 -15.41
C TYR A 75 4.42 -1.81 -14.78
N ALA A 76 4.21 -1.33 -13.56
CA ALA A 76 2.89 -1.14 -12.99
C ALA A 76 2.25 0.04 -13.70
N ARG A 77 1.96 -0.12 -15.00
CA ARG A 77 0.87 0.62 -15.60
C ARG A 77 -0.35 0.22 -14.78
N ALA A 78 -0.86 1.15 -13.99
CA ALA A 78 -2.23 1.12 -13.53
C ALA A 78 -3.10 1.12 -14.80
N SER A 79 -3.24 -0.03 -15.45
CA SER A 79 -4.39 -0.29 -16.29
C SER A 79 -5.54 -0.31 -15.31
N ILE A 80 -6.23 0.81 -15.25
CA ILE A 80 -7.64 0.86 -14.87
C ILE A 80 -8.25 -0.37 -15.55
N ALA A 81 -8.65 -1.36 -14.75
CA ALA A 81 -9.46 -2.44 -15.26
C ALA A 81 -10.78 -1.78 -15.68
N GLU A 82 -10.89 -1.45 -16.96
CA GLU A 82 -12.16 -1.06 -17.57
C GLU A 82 -13.11 -2.26 -17.42
N MET A 83 -14.18 -2.06 -16.66
CA MET A 83 -15.41 -2.86 -16.75
C MET A 83 -16.31 -2.25 -17.80
#